data_AF-A0A534CJI2-F1
#
_entry.id   AF-A0A534CJI2-F1
#
_cell.length_a   1.000
_cell.length_b   1.000
_cell.length_c   1.000
_cell.angle_alpha   90.00
_cell.angle_beta   90.00
_cell.angle_gamma   90.00
#
_symmetry.space_group_name_H-M   'P 1'
#
loop_
_entity.id
_entity.type
_entity.pdbx_description
1 polymer ?
#
loop_
_entity_poly.entity_id
_entity_poly.type
_entity_poly.pdbx_seq_one_letter_code
_entity_poly.pdbx_strand_id
1 'polypeptide(L)'
;MSPAPARDGEPAAATPAARVAGLVKTFGATKALAGITAELPTGRILGLVGPDGAGKTTLIRLLAGLMEPTAGAVEVLGRTPRAEGGTRQAETGYMPQRFGLYEDLSVLDNLSLYANLRALDQSTRQRRFAELLRFTDLAPFTERLAGRLSGGMKQKLGLACALLGRPRLLLLDEPGVGVDPLSRRELWRMVSELVASGVTVLWSTAYLEEAERCAHIWLLDNGRLLYDGAPTRLSERVRGRVFRRRVAPGEARRAAESELEREAVLDAVIQGASVRVVAKPDAAGSFRTDGYEPVAPRLEDAYVELLGGARKGESLLARGWPAVAQTAAGGASSAAADRVLVRAEALTRRFGDFVAADTIGFEVRAGEIYGLLGPNGAGKSTTFRMLCGLLMPTSGEASVAGVNLARAASRARARLGY
;
A
#
# COMPACT_ATOMS: atom_id res chain seq x y z
N MET A 1 36.20 22.73 -43.61
CA MET A 1 35.52 22.03 -42.51
C MET A 1 34.09 22.54 -42.46
N SER A 2 33.15 21.80 -43.04
CA SER A 2 31.72 22.11 -42.97
C SER A 2 31.19 21.82 -41.57
N PRO A 3 30.25 22.62 -41.03
CA PRO A 3 29.58 22.28 -39.79
C PRO A 3 28.69 21.06 -40.01
N ALA A 4 28.74 20.12 -39.05
CA ALA A 4 27.94 18.91 -39.06
C ALA A 4 26.44 19.25 -39.00
N PRO A 5 25.57 18.47 -39.67
CA PRO A 5 24.13 18.72 -39.67
C PRO A 5 23.53 18.51 -38.28
N ALA A 6 22.55 19.36 -37.96
CA ALA A 6 21.80 19.33 -36.71
C ALA A 6 21.14 17.97 -36.51
N ARG A 7 21.26 17.44 -35.28
CA ARG A 7 20.57 16.21 -34.86
C ARG A 7 19.06 16.40 -34.93
N ASP A 8 18.40 15.37 -35.45
CA ASP A 8 16.96 15.26 -35.62
C ASP A 8 16.18 15.61 -34.34
N GLY A 9 15.01 16.22 -34.55
CA GLY A 9 14.19 16.89 -33.55
C GLY A 9 13.94 16.10 -32.27
N GLU A 10 14.56 16.54 -31.19
CA GLU A 10 14.00 16.41 -29.85
C GLU A 10 12.74 17.29 -29.78
N PRO A 11 11.55 16.74 -29.43
CA PRO A 11 10.38 17.58 -29.23
C PRO A 11 10.69 18.59 -28.13
N ALA A 12 10.41 19.87 -28.38
CA ALA A 12 10.57 20.95 -27.41
C ALA A 12 10.08 20.49 -26.03
N ALA A 13 10.95 20.59 -25.02
CA ALA A 13 10.71 20.00 -23.70
C ALA A 13 9.37 20.48 -23.14
N ALA A 14 8.39 19.56 -23.08
CA ALA A 14 7.07 19.85 -22.56
C ALA A 14 7.20 20.30 -21.09
N THR A 15 6.53 21.40 -20.73
CA THR A 15 6.54 21.91 -19.36
C THR A 15 6.07 20.81 -18.39
N PRO A 16 6.84 20.51 -17.32
CA PRO A 16 6.45 19.48 -16.37
C PRO A 16 5.17 19.87 -15.62
N ALA A 17 4.40 18.88 -15.18
CA ALA A 17 3.19 19.11 -14.39
C ALA A 17 3.54 19.64 -12.99
N ALA A 18 4.68 19.23 -12.44
CA ALA A 18 5.24 19.78 -11.22
C ALA A 18 6.77 19.74 -11.21
N ARG A 19 7.39 20.69 -10.52
CA ARG A 19 8.83 20.78 -10.28
C ARG A 19 9.05 21.07 -8.79
N VAL A 20 9.95 20.32 -8.17
CA VAL A 20 10.41 20.57 -6.80
C VAL A 20 11.94 20.78 -6.84
N ALA A 21 12.42 21.81 -6.13
CA ALA A 21 13.83 22.17 -6.13
C ALA A 21 14.32 22.39 -4.70
N GLY A 22 15.27 21.55 -4.26
CA GLY A 22 15.85 21.61 -2.92
C GLY A 22 14.82 21.57 -1.79
N LEU A 23 13.70 20.86 -2.00
CA LEU A 23 12.51 20.95 -1.16
C LEU A 23 12.74 20.34 0.23
N VAL A 24 12.58 21.17 1.26
CA VAL A 24 12.72 20.79 2.67
C VAL A 24 11.42 21.05 3.40
N LYS A 25 11.01 20.10 4.24
CA LYS A 25 9.92 20.29 5.18
C LYS A 25 10.28 19.70 6.54
N THR A 26 10.17 20.52 7.58
CA THR A 26 10.44 20.15 8.96
C THR A 26 9.19 20.38 9.83
N PHE A 27 8.90 19.43 10.71
CA PHE A 27 7.87 19.51 11.74
C PHE A 27 8.52 19.34 13.11
N GLY A 28 8.73 20.44 13.84
CA GLY A 28 9.49 20.41 15.09
C GLY A 28 10.90 19.85 14.87
N ALA A 29 11.23 18.73 15.54
CA ALA A 29 12.51 18.04 15.36
C ALA A 29 12.58 17.11 14.14
N THR A 30 11.42 16.77 13.53
CA THR A 30 11.35 15.77 12.47
C THR A 30 11.50 16.42 11.10
N LYS A 31 12.57 16.08 10.37
CA LYS A 31 12.77 16.49 8.98
C LYS A 31 12.04 15.52 8.04
N ALA A 32 10.79 15.85 7.68
CA ALA A 32 9.95 15.02 6.83
C ALA A 32 10.41 14.97 5.37
N LEU A 33 11.00 16.07 4.85
CA LEU A 33 11.65 16.12 3.54
C LEU A 33 12.99 16.83 3.66
N ALA A 34 14.01 16.30 3.00
CA ALA A 34 15.41 16.64 3.21
C ALA A 34 16.14 17.07 1.93
N GLY A 35 15.53 17.98 1.16
CA GLY A 35 16.15 18.59 -0.02
C GLY A 35 15.80 17.87 -1.31
N ILE A 36 14.52 17.55 -1.52
CA ILE A 36 14.06 16.83 -2.70
C ILE A 36 14.14 17.72 -3.94
N THR A 37 14.78 17.23 -5.00
CA THR A 37 14.81 17.88 -6.32
C THR A 37 14.36 16.87 -7.35
N ALA A 38 13.26 17.15 -8.05
CA ALA A 38 12.67 16.24 -9.04
C ALA A 38 11.64 16.96 -9.92
N GLU A 39 11.32 16.35 -11.07
CA GLU A 39 10.32 16.84 -12.02
C GLU A 39 9.28 15.77 -12.36
N LEU A 40 8.01 16.14 -12.29
CA LEU A 40 6.88 15.30 -12.69
C LEU A 40 6.51 15.65 -14.14
N PRO A 41 6.79 14.79 -15.12
CA PRO A 41 6.41 15.06 -16.50
C PRO A 41 4.89 14.94 -16.69
N THR A 42 4.36 15.65 -17.69
CA THR A 42 2.94 15.60 -18.04
C THR A 42 2.53 14.29 -18.72
N GLY A 43 1.24 13.96 -18.64
CA GLY A 43 0.59 12.92 -19.46
C GLY A 43 0.94 11.47 -19.09
N ARG A 44 1.42 11.22 -17.86
CA ARG A 44 1.75 9.87 -17.38
C ARG A 44 1.42 9.70 -15.91
N ILE A 45 1.44 8.44 -15.45
CA ILE A 45 1.44 8.09 -14.03
C ILE A 45 2.89 8.08 -13.55
N LEU A 46 3.19 8.86 -12.52
CA LEU A 46 4.41 8.75 -11.74
C LEU A 46 4.09 8.11 -10.39
N GLY A 47 4.81 7.05 -10.04
CA GLY A 47 4.67 6.40 -8.73
C GLY A 47 5.51 7.10 -7.67
N LEU A 48 4.89 7.57 -6.59
CA LEU A 48 5.58 8.05 -5.40
C LEU A 48 5.68 6.91 -4.37
N VAL A 49 6.84 6.29 -4.30
CA VAL A 49 7.06 5.00 -3.64
C VAL A 49 7.86 5.20 -2.36
N GLY A 50 7.57 4.44 -1.32
CA GLY A 50 8.36 4.46 -0.10
C GLY A 50 7.61 3.92 1.10
N PRO A 51 8.31 3.59 2.19
CA PRO A 51 7.69 3.09 3.41
C PRO A 51 6.83 4.15 4.10
N ASP A 52 6.08 3.73 5.11
CA ASP A 52 5.36 4.66 5.97
C ASP A 52 6.34 5.61 6.67
N GLY A 53 5.99 6.89 6.71
CA GLY A 53 6.86 7.94 7.26
C GLY A 53 7.96 8.43 6.33
N ALA A 54 8.11 7.90 5.11
CA ALA A 54 9.13 8.35 4.15
C ALA A 54 8.96 9.80 3.64
N GLY A 55 7.79 10.43 3.90
CA GLY A 55 7.48 11.80 3.46
C GLY A 55 6.53 11.90 2.26
N LYS A 56 5.94 10.79 1.80
CA LYS A 56 5.04 10.74 0.62
C LYS A 56 3.85 11.72 0.71
N THR A 57 3.03 11.59 1.76
CA THR A 57 1.90 12.49 2.03
C THR A 57 2.35 13.94 2.22
N THR A 58 3.51 14.17 2.84
CA THR A 58 4.07 15.53 3.01
C THR A 58 4.39 16.16 1.66
N LEU A 59 5.05 15.43 0.77
CA LEU A 59 5.35 15.88 -0.59
C LEU A 59 4.07 16.18 -1.37
N ILE A 60 3.07 15.29 -1.33
CA ILE A 60 1.79 15.51 -2.00
C ILE A 60 1.09 16.76 -1.47
N ARG A 61 1.06 16.98 -0.15
CA ARG A 61 0.41 18.18 0.43
C ARG A 61 1.12 19.48 0.05
N LEU A 62 2.44 19.45 -0.13
CA LEU A 62 3.20 20.60 -0.66
C LEU A 62 2.82 20.88 -2.12
N LEU A 63 2.77 19.84 -2.95
CA LEU A 63 2.32 19.95 -4.34
C LEU A 63 0.87 20.45 -4.44
N ALA A 64 -0.01 19.98 -3.56
CA ALA A 64 -1.40 20.42 -3.49
C ALA A 64 -1.59 21.85 -2.94
N GLY A 65 -0.52 22.52 -2.47
CA GLY A 65 -0.59 23.83 -1.84
C GLY A 65 -1.26 23.85 -0.46
N LEU A 66 -1.41 22.69 0.18
CA LEU A 66 -2.02 22.55 1.51
C LEU A 66 -1.04 22.86 2.65
N MET A 67 0.25 22.99 2.33
CA MET A 67 1.28 23.41 3.28
C MET A 67 2.40 24.14 2.56
N GLU A 68 3.14 24.96 3.31
CA GLU A 68 4.34 25.64 2.82
C GLU A 68 5.61 24.83 3.09
N PRO A 69 6.60 24.89 2.18
CA PRO A 69 7.91 24.33 2.43
C PRO A 69 8.63 25.11 3.54
N THR A 70 9.52 24.44 4.26
CA THR A 70 10.45 25.11 5.18
C THR A 70 11.59 25.79 4.40
N ALA A 71 12.05 25.15 3.32
CA ALA A 71 13.00 25.72 2.36
C ALA A 71 12.83 25.04 0.99
N GLY A 72 13.42 25.64 -0.05
CA GLY A 72 13.28 25.20 -1.44
C GLY A 72 12.01 25.74 -2.11
N ALA A 73 11.76 25.29 -3.33
CA ALA A 73 10.66 25.78 -4.16
C ALA A 73 9.78 24.63 -4.68
N VAL A 74 8.50 24.93 -4.87
CA VAL A 74 7.50 24.05 -5.49
C VAL A 74 6.79 24.83 -6.57
N GLU A 75 6.73 24.24 -7.76
CA GLU A 75 5.99 24.75 -8.90
C GLU A 75 5.07 23.64 -9.40
N VAL A 76 3.80 23.97 -9.64
CA VAL A 76 2.78 23.08 -10.17
C VAL A 76 2.06 23.79 -11.30
N LEU A 77 2.00 23.15 -12.47
CA LEU A 77 1.38 23.69 -13.68
C LEU A 77 1.86 25.12 -14.02
N GLY A 78 3.16 25.39 -13.81
CA GLY A 78 3.78 26.68 -14.12
C GLY A 78 3.74 27.73 -13.00
N ARG A 79 3.27 27.40 -11.78
CA ARG A 79 3.03 28.38 -10.70
C ARG A 79 3.33 27.84 -9.31
N THR A 80 3.58 28.74 -8.36
CA THR A 80 3.69 28.39 -6.94
C THR A 80 2.29 28.10 -6.36
N PRO A 81 2.03 26.91 -5.77
CA PRO A 81 0.68 26.47 -5.39
C PRO A 81 -0.15 27.39 -4.49
N ARG A 82 0.49 28.24 -3.67
CA ARG A 82 -0.17 29.10 -2.68
C ARG A 82 -0.12 30.60 -2.99
N ALA A 83 0.69 31.01 -3.97
CA ALA A 83 1.02 32.42 -4.19
C ALA A 83 -0.10 33.24 -4.84
N GLU A 84 -1.17 32.60 -5.35
CA GLU A 84 -2.25 33.30 -6.06
C GLU A 84 -3.62 32.80 -5.60
N GLY A 85 -4.47 33.74 -5.16
CA GLY A 85 -5.77 33.47 -4.56
C GLY A 85 -6.68 32.57 -5.39
N GLY A 86 -7.08 31.44 -4.79
CA GLY A 86 -8.35 30.70 -4.95
C GLY A 86 -8.71 30.07 -6.30
N THR A 87 -8.26 30.62 -7.43
CA THR A 87 -8.92 30.39 -8.73
C THR A 87 -8.38 29.19 -9.52
N ARG A 88 -7.17 28.69 -9.23
CA ARG A 88 -6.57 27.53 -9.94
C ARG A 88 -6.41 26.25 -9.14
N GLN A 89 -6.88 26.20 -7.89
CA GLN A 89 -7.09 24.91 -7.18
C GLN A 89 -8.04 23.98 -7.96
N ALA A 90 -8.82 24.52 -8.91
CA ALA A 90 -9.61 23.74 -9.85
C ALA A 90 -8.78 22.80 -10.75
N GLU A 91 -7.56 23.19 -11.15
CA GLU A 91 -6.71 22.43 -12.09
C GLU A 91 -5.96 21.26 -11.44
N THR A 92 -5.92 21.20 -10.11
CA THR A 92 -5.33 20.09 -9.36
C THR A 92 -6.42 19.34 -8.60
N GLY A 93 -6.45 18.01 -8.73
CA GLY A 93 -7.29 17.12 -7.94
C GLY A 93 -6.42 16.50 -6.86
N TYR A 94 -6.92 16.41 -5.63
CA TYR A 94 -6.21 15.75 -4.54
C TYR A 94 -7.14 14.79 -3.82
N MET A 95 -6.70 13.55 -3.70
CA MET A 95 -7.36 12.49 -2.96
C MET A 95 -6.46 12.09 -1.78
N PRO A 96 -6.83 12.46 -0.54
CA PRO A 96 -6.01 12.15 0.63
C PRO A 96 -6.13 10.68 1.05
N GLN A 97 -5.08 10.12 1.68
CA GLN A 97 -5.09 8.76 2.24
C GLN A 97 -6.18 8.55 3.30
N ARG A 98 -6.37 9.55 4.18
CA ARG A 98 -7.35 9.56 5.28
C ARG A 98 -8.06 10.91 5.31
N PHE A 99 -9.30 10.93 5.79
CA PHE A 99 -10.13 12.16 5.94
C PHE A 99 -10.59 12.82 4.64
N GLY A 100 -10.80 12.03 3.58
CA GLY A 100 -11.36 12.53 2.31
C GLY A 100 -12.89 12.54 2.24
N LEU A 101 -13.59 11.81 3.12
CA LEU A 101 -15.04 11.66 3.03
C LEU A 101 -15.66 11.83 4.41
N TYR A 102 -16.87 12.39 4.42
CA TYR A 102 -17.71 12.46 5.61
C TYR A 102 -18.56 11.19 5.65
N GLU A 103 -18.26 10.32 6.61
CA GLU A 103 -18.83 8.96 6.67
C GLU A 103 -20.32 8.93 7.05
N ASP A 104 -20.80 10.00 7.68
CA ASP A 104 -22.18 10.28 8.06
C ASP A 104 -23.01 10.92 6.93
N LEU A 105 -22.36 11.32 5.83
CA LEU A 105 -23.02 11.83 4.63
C LEU A 105 -23.21 10.73 3.57
N SER A 106 -24.26 10.85 2.75
CA SER A 106 -24.46 9.96 1.60
C SER A 106 -23.38 10.15 0.51
N VAL A 107 -23.34 9.25 -0.47
CA VAL A 107 -22.50 9.40 -1.67
C VAL A 107 -22.80 10.74 -2.36
N LEU A 108 -24.08 11.07 -2.53
CA LEU A 108 -24.51 12.30 -3.20
C LEU A 108 -24.20 13.55 -2.37
N ASP A 109 -24.35 13.47 -1.04
CA ASP A 109 -24.04 14.58 -0.13
C ASP A 109 -22.55 14.89 -0.10
N ASN A 110 -21.69 13.86 -0.11
CA ASN A 110 -20.24 14.06 -0.24
C ASN A 110 -19.91 14.78 -1.56
N LEU A 111 -20.44 14.33 -2.70
CA LEU A 111 -20.24 15.01 -3.98
C LEU A 111 -20.74 16.46 -3.95
N SER A 112 -21.90 16.70 -3.32
CA SER A 112 -22.50 18.02 -3.16
C SER A 112 -21.64 18.94 -2.31
N LEU A 113 -21.09 18.44 -1.21
CA LEU A 113 -20.17 19.19 -0.35
C LEU A 113 -18.92 19.61 -1.13
N TYR A 114 -18.27 18.69 -1.83
CA TYR A 114 -17.08 19.01 -2.63
C TYR A 114 -17.39 19.95 -3.80
N ALA A 115 -18.55 19.83 -4.43
CA ALA A 115 -18.98 20.74 -5.49
C ALA A 115 -19.23 22.16 -4.95
N ASN A 116 -19.80 22.29 -3.74
CA ASN A 116 -19.97 23.57 -3.05
C ASN A 116 -18.62 24.21 -2.71
N LEU A 117 -17.67 23.44 -2.17
CA LEU A 117 -16.32 23.92 -1.86
C LEU A 117 -15.57 24.41 -3.10
N ARG A 118 -15.86 23.83 -4.27
CA ARG A 118 -15.33 24.26 -5.57
C ARG A 118 -16.17 25.33 -6.28
N ALA A 119 -17.21 25.84 -5.64
CA ALA A 119 -18.15 26.83 -6.20
C ALA A 119 -18.70 26.45 -7.59
N LEU A 120 -18.99 25.16 -7.81
CA LEU A 120 -19.56 24.70 -9.08
C LEU A 120 -21.03 25.12 -9.20
N ASP A 121 -21.38 25.72 -10.34
CA ASP A 121 -22.76 26.07 -10.68
C ASP A 121 -23.65 24.83 -10.81
N GLN A 122 -24.96 25.03 -10.66
CA GLN A 122 -25.93 23.93 -10.60
C GLN A 122 -25.98 23.12 -11.91
N SER A 123 -25.84 23.75 -13.06
CA SER A 123 -25.89 23.07 -14.37
C SER A 123 -24.65 22.19 -14.57
N THR A 124 -23.48 22.68 -14.17
CA THR A 124 -22.24 21.91 -14.21
C THR A 124 -22.29 20.78 -13.21
N ARG A 125 -22.79 21.01 -12.00
CA ARG A 125 -22.92 19.99 -10.96
C ARG A 125 -23.71 18.78 -11.43
N GLN A 126 -24.91 18.98 -11.98
CA GLN A 126 -25.77 17.88 -12.43
C GLN A 126 -25.08 17.03 -13.51
N ARG A 127 -24.47 17.67 -14.51
CA ARG A 127 -23.71 16.96 -15.55
C ARG A 127 -22.52 16.19 -14.98
N ARG A 128 -21.74 16.82 -14.11
CA ARG A 128 -20.54 16.22 -13.52
C ARG A 128 -20.89 15.05 -12.60
N PHE A 129 -21.97 15.14 -11.81
CA PHE A 129 -22.38 14.05 -10.93
C PHE A 129 -22.77 12.82 -11.72
N ALA A 130 -23.60 12.96 -12.75
CA ALA A 130 -24.00 11.85 -13.61
C ALA A 130 -22.79 11.18 -14.28
N GLU A 131 -21.85 11.99 -14.80
CA GLU A 131 -20.61 11.51 -15.43
C GLU A 131 -19.75 10.73 -14.43
N LEU A 132 -19.50 11.30 -13.25
CA LEU A 132 -18.61 10.73 -12.24
C LEU A 132 -19.21 9.49 -11.57
N LEU A 133 -20.50 9.51 -11.22
CA LEU A 133 -21.19 8.37 -10.62
C LEU A 133 -21.20 7.16 -11.56
N ARG A 134 -21.33 7.40 -12.87
CA ARG A 134 -21.22 6.35 -13.89
C ARG A 134 -19.77 5.88 -14.03
N PHE A 135 -18.80 6.79 -14.10
CA PHE A 135 -17.38 6.46 -14.21
C PHE A 135 -16.89 5.59 -13.05
N THR A 136 -17.39 5.85 -11.84
CA THR A 136 -16.99 5.13 -10.62
C THR A 136 -17.91 3.96 -10.25
N ASP A 137 -18.91 3.62 -11.06
CA ASP A 137 -19.94 2.61 -10.76
C ASP A 137 -20.65 2.83 -9.40
N LEU A 138 -20.88 4.11 -9.03
CA LEU A 138 -21.53 4.50 -7.78
C LEU A 138 -22.98 4.97 -7.95
N ALA A 139 -23.47 5.05 -9.18
CA ALA A 139 -24.85 5.47 -9.48
C ALA A 139 -25.94 4.70 -8.69
N PRO A 140 -25.83 3.38 -8.41
CA PRO A 140 -26.83 2.67 -7.62
C PRO A 140 -26.80 2.98 -6.11
N PHE A 141 -25.81 3.74 -5.63
CA PHE A 141 -25.51 3.90 -4.21
C PHE A 141 -25.58 5.35 -3.72
N THR A 142 -26.25 6.25 -4.46
CA THR A 142 -26.28 7.70 -4.16
C THR A 142 -26.72 8.03 -2.75
N GLU A 143 -27.73 7.33 -2.23
CA GLU A 143 -28.30 7.55 -0.89
C GLU A 143 -27.56 6.80 0.22
N ARG A 144 -26.62 5.92 -0.15
CA ARG A 144 -25.89 5.11 0.85
C ARG A 144 -24.88 5.98 1.57
N LEU A 145 -24.89 5.94 2.90
CA LEU A 145 -23.88 6.61 3.73
C LEU A 145 -22.48 6.13 3.37
N ALA A 146 -21.54 7.08 3.24
CA ALA A 146 -20.16 6.80 2.87
C ALA A 146 -19.49 5.85 3.87
N GLY A 147 -19.81 5.95 5.16
CA GLY A 147 -19.32 5.05 6.21
C GLY A 147 -19.72 3.59 6.02
N ARG A 148 -20.83 3.33 5.31
CA ARG A 148 -21.33 1.98 5.01
C ARG A 148 -20.81 1.43 3.69
N LEU A 149 -19.99 2.16 2.94
CA LEU A 149 -19.37 1.69 1.70
C LEU A 149 -18.20 0.75 1.99
N SER A 150 -17.89 -0.16 1.06
CA SER A 150 -16.65 -0.94 1.12
C SER A 150 -15.43 -0.03 0.97
N GLY A 151 -14.24 -0.47 1.39
CA GLY A 151 -13.01 0.31 1.21
C GLY A 151 -12.80 0.75 -0.25
N GLY A 152 -13.03 -0.15 -1.21
CA GLY A 152 -12.96 0.17 -2.64
C GLY A 152 -13.96 1.24 -3.06
N MET A 153 -15.22 1.12 -2.65
CA MET A 153 -16.25 2.12 -2.95
C MET A 153 -15.94 3.49 -2.33
N LYS A 154 -15.38 3.53 -1.11
CA LYS A 154 -14.90 4.78 -0.49
C LYS A 154 -13.80 5.43 -1.34
N GLN A 155 -12.81 4.66 -1.79
CA GLN A 155 -11.74 5.19 -2.64
C GLN A 155 -12.27 5.68 -4.00
N LYS A 156 -13.23 4.96 -4.60
CA LYS A 156 -13.92 5.40 -5.83
C LYS A 156 -14.66 6.72 -5.63
N LEU A 157 -15.38 6.89 -4.52
CA LEU A 157 -16.04 8.16 -4.19
C LEU A 157 -15.01 9.28 -3.97
N GLY A 158 -13.92 9.01 -3.26
CA GLY A 158 -12.81 9.96 -3.09
C GLY A 158 -12.22 10.40 -4.43
N LEU A 159 -12.03 9.47 -5.36
CA LEU A 159 -11.61 9.76 -6.73
C LEU A 159 -12.63 10.64 -7.46
N ALA A 160 -13.93 10.32 -7.38
CA ALA A 160 -14.98 11.15 -7.98
C ALA A 160 -14.94 12.60 -7.45
N CYS A 161 -14.81 12.78 -6.12
CA CYS A 161 -14.68 14.10 -5.51
C CYS A 161 -13.44 14.86 -6.03
N ALA A 162 -12.29 14.20 -6.15
CA ALA A 162 -11.06 14.81 -6.67
C ALA A 162 -11.17 15.22 -8.16
N LEU A 163 -12.07 14.58 -8.92
CA LEU A 163 -12.28 14.83 -10.36
C LEU A 163 -13.36 15.88 -10.66
N LEU A 164 -14.06 16.41 -9.65
CA LEU A 164 -15.20 17.32 -9.86
C LEU A 164 -14.88 18.50 -10.77
N GLY A 165 -13.74 19.17 -10.57
CA GLY A 165 -13.33 20.33 -11.38
C GLY A 165 -12.41 20.03 -12.57
N ARG A 166 -12.39 18.79 -13.09
CA ARG A 166 -11.61 18.40 -14.29
C ARG A 166 -10.12 18.76 -14.19
N PRO A 167 -9.42 18.17 -13.20
CA PRO A 167 -8.02 18.51 -12.98
C PRO A 167 -7.11 18.05 -14.13
N ARG A 168 -6.06 18.83 -14.39
CA ARG A 168 -4.95 18.45 -15.28
C ARG A 168 -3.88 17.63 -14.56
N LEU A 169 -3.77 17.82 -13.25
CA LEU A 169 -2.90 17.07 -12.34
C LEU A 169 -3.73 16.43 -11.23
N LEU A 170 -3.65 15.12 -11.09
CA LEU A 170 -4.32 14.36 -10.03
C LEU A 170 -3.28 13.80 -9.06
N LEU A 171 -3.41 14.16 -7.79
CA LEU A 171 -2.54 13.74 -6.70
C LEU A 171 -3.30 12.69 -5.87
N LEU A 172 -2.87 11.44 -5.92
CA LEU A 172 -3.53 10.32 -5.26
C LEU A 172 -2.63 9.82 -4.14
N ASP A 173 -3.06 10.03 -2.90
CA ASP A 173 -2.29 9.64 -1.72
C ASP A 173 -2.73 8.27 -1.21
N GLU A 174 -1.95 7.23 -1.51
CA GLU A 174 -2.16 5.83 -1.16
C GLU A 174 -3.58 5.32 -1.45
N PRO A 175 -4.07 5.51 -2.70
CA PRO A 175 -5.46 5.21 -3.06
C PRO A 175 -5.79 3.71 -3.01
N GLY A 176 -4.79 2.83 -2.98
CA GLY A 176 -4.97 1.38 -2.85
C GLY A 176 -5.09 0.85 -1.42
N VAL A 177 -4.85 1.67 -0.39
CA VAL A 177 -4.83 1.20 1.00
C VAL A 177 -6.24 0.89 1.51
N GLY A 178 -6.39 -0.27 2.17
CA GLY A 178 -7.68 -0.75 2.68
C GLY A 178 -8.64 -1.25 1.60
N VAL A 179 -8.15 -1.43 0.36
CA VAL A 179 -8.95 -1.86 -0.79
C VAL A 179 -8.65 -3.33 -1.13
N ASP A 180 -9.69 -4.10 -1.41
CA ASP A 180 -9.53 -5.49 -1.83
C ASP A 180 -8.86 -5.60 -3.22
N PRO A 181 -8.27 -6.76 -3.58
CA PRO A 181 -7.52 -6.89 -4.83
C PRO A 181 -8.31 -6.57 -6.11
N LEU A 182 -9.61 -6.85 -6.16
CA LEU A 182 -10.43 -6.58 -7.35
C LEU A 182 -10.67 -5.07 -7.49
N SER A 183 -11.14 -4.44 -6.41
CA SER A 183 -11.37 -2.99 -6.39
C SER A 183 -10.09 -2.18 -6.67
N ARG A 184 -8.90 -2.65 -6.26
CA ARG A 184 -7.61 -2.02 -6.62
C ARG A 184 -7.33 -2.05 -8.12
N ARG A 185 -7.64 -3.17 -8.79
CA ARG A 185 -7.49 -3.29 -10.25
C ARG A 185 -8.44 -2.34 -10.99
N GLU A 186 -9.68 -2.23 -10.52
CA GLU A 186 -10.66 -1.28 -11.07
C GLU A 186 -10.19 0.17 -10.91
N LEU A 187 -9.67 0.54 -9.74
CA LEU A 187 -9.14 1.87 -9.49
C LEU A 187 -7.96 2.20 -10.41
N TRP A 188 -7.06 1.24 -10.59
CA TRP A 188 -5.94 1.38 -11.54
C TRP A 188 -6.43 1.58 -12.98
N ARG A 189 -7.45 0.83 -13.41
CA ARG A 189 -8.07 0.99 -14.75
C ARG A 189 -8.64 2.40 -14.92
N MET A 190 -9.43 2.87 -13.96
CA MET A 190 -10.00 4.23 -13.99
C MET A 190 -8.90 5.30 -14.12
N VAL A 191 -7.83 5.19 -13.33
CA VAL A 191 -6.72 6.15 -13.41
C VAL A 191 -5.97 6.06 -14.73
N SER A 192 -5.82 4.87 -15.29
CA SER A 192 -5.21 4.69 -16.62
C SER A 192 -6.05 5.33 -17.73
N GLU A 193 -7.38 5.25 -17.65
CA GLU A 193 -8.30 5.93 -18.57
C GLU A 193 -8.20 7.46 -18.48
N LEU A 194 -8.06 8.00 -17.27
CA LEU A 194 -7.83 9.44 -17.07
C LEU A 194 -6.54 9.90 -17.73
N VAL A 195 -5.46 9.12 -17.60
CA VAL A 195 -4.17 9.44 -18.23
C VAL A 195 -4.26 9.39 -19.75
N ALA A 196 -4.99 8.42 -20.31
CA ALA A 196 -5.26 8.36 -21.74
C ALA A 196 -6.03 9.59 -22.25
N SER A 197 -6.81 10.25 -21.39
CA SER A 197 -7.47 11.53 -21.69
C SER A 197 -6.60 12.79 -21.45
N GLY A 198 -5.31 12.61 -21.09
CA GLY A 198 -4.34 13.71 -20.92
C GLY A 198 -4.13 14.18 -19.47
N VAL A 199 -4.76 13.54 -18.48
CA VAL A 199 -4.53 13.86 -17.07
C VAL A 199 -3.16 13.35 -16.62
N THR A 200 -2.41 14.16 -15.91
CA THR A 200 -1.16 13.73 -15.26
C THR A 200 -1.47 13.22 -13.86
N VAL A 201 -0.86 12.10 -13.43
CA VAL A 201 -1.17 11.48 -12.14
C VAL A 201 0.10 11.27 -11.32
N LEU A 202 0.09 11.71 -10.07
CA LEU A 202 1.03 11.28 -9.05
C LEU A 202 0.34 10.26 -8.15
N TRP A 203 0.78 9.01 -8.19
CA TRP A 203 0.21 7.89 -7.43
C TRP A 203 1.15 7.51 -6.30
N SER A 204 0.84 7.82 -5.04
CA SER A 204 1.65 7.32 -3.93
C SER A 204 1.25 5.90 -3.53
N THR A 205 2.24 5.09 -3.18
CA THR A 205 2.02 3.72 -2.74
C THR A 205 3.19 3.20 -1.89
N ALA A 206 2.88 2.33 -0.94
CA ALA A 206 3.87 1.49 -0.26
C ALA A 206 3.99 0.11 -0.92
N TYR A 207 3.11 -0.22 -1.88
CA TYR A 207 3.10 -1.50 -2.57
C TYR A 207 4.01 -1.46 -3.80
N LEU A 208 5.12 -2.19 -3.74
CA LEU A 208 6.11 -2.22 -4.82
C LEU A 208 5.56 -2.80 -6.12
N GLU A 209 4.58 -3.72 -6.05
CA GLU A 209 3.87 -4.24 -7.23
C GLU A 209 3.05 -3.16 -7.98
N GLU A 210 2.55 -2.14 -7.28
CA GLU A 210 1.87 -0.99 -7.92
C GLU A 210 2.91 -0.05 -8.55
N ALA A 211 4.03 0.15 -7.85
CA ALA A 211 5.15 0.94 -8.36
C ALA A 211 5.76 0.34 -9.64
N GLU A 212 5.86 -0.98 -9.74
CA GLU A 212 6.36 -1.69 -10.94
C GLU A 212 5.55 -1.42 -12.20
N ARG A 213 4.26 -1.08 -12.07
CA ARG A 213 3.38 -0.76 -13.19
C ARG A 213 3.54 0.68 -13.68
N CYS A 214 4.23 1.52 -12.92
CA CYS A 214 4.48 2.90 -13.30
C CYS A 214 5.63 2.97 -14.32
N ALA A 215 5.51 3.84 -15.32
CA ALA A 215 6.61 4.09 -16.26
C ALA A 215 7.81 4.79 -15.58
N HIS A 216 7.53 5.51 -14.49
CA HIS A 216 8.49 6.33 -13.75
C HIS A 216 8.11 6.35 -12.27
N ILE A 217 9.10 6.25 -11.38
CA ILE A 217 8.89 6.32 -9.94
C ILE A 217 9.86 7.30 -9.26
N TRP A 218 9.39 7.89 -8.18
CA TRP A 218 10.20 8.54 -7.15
C TRP A 218 10.19 7.66 -5.92
N LEU A 219 11.35 7.14 -5.54
CA LEU A 219 11.50 6.31 -4.36
C LEU A 219 12.03 7.15 -3.20
N LEU A 220 11.17 7.36 -2.21
CA LEU A 220 11.49 8.07 -0.98
C LEU A 220 11.83 7.10 0.15
N ASP A 221 12.82 7.48 0.95
CA ASP A 221 13.07 6.91 2.27
C ASP A 221 13.62 7.98 3.20
N ASN A 222 13.13 8.02 4.45
CA ASN A 222 13.56 8.98 5.47
C ASN A 222 13.66 10.44 4.97
N GLY A 223 12.67 10.86 4.17
CA GLY A 223 12.59 12.22 3.62
C GLY A 223 13.59 12.52 2.50
N ARG A 224 14.29 11.52 1.95
CA ARG A 224 15.24 11.67 0.83
C ARG A 224 14.74 10.93 -0.40
N LEU A 225 15.05 11.46 -1.58
CA LEU A 225 14.83 10.79 -2.85
C LEU A 225 16.00 9.85 -3.12
N LEU A 226 15.80 8.55 -2.98
CA LEU A 226 16.83 7.54 -3.22
C LEU A 226 16.91 7.15 -4.70
N TYR A 227 15.81 7.26 -5.43
CA TYR A 227 15.75 6.89 -6.84
C TYR A 227 14.71 7.72 -7.60
N ASP A 228 15.06 8.11 -8.83
CA ASP A 228 14.23 8.84 -9.77
C ASP A 228 14.41 8.21 -11.17
N GLY A 229 13.39 7.49 -11.66
CA GLY A 229 13.46 6.85 -12.97
C GLY A 229 12.50 5.68 -13.17
N ALA A 230 12.71 4.91 -14.25
CA ALA A 230 11.90 3.74 -14.56
C ALA A 230 12.19 2.57 -13.60
N PRO A 231 11.16 1.92 -12.99
CA PRO A 231 11.34 0.79 -12.08
C PRO A 231 12.25 -0.33 -12.61
N THR A 232 12.18 -0.59 -13.91
CA THR A 232 12.99 -1.61 -14.59
C THR A 232 14.49 -1.35 -14.50
N ARG A 233 14.93 -0.09 -14.57
CA ARG A 233 16.35 0.26 -14.42
C ARG A 233 16.85 0.03 -12.99
N LEU A 234 15.97 0.13 -12.00
CA LEU A 234 16.31 -0.18 -10.61
C LEU A 234 16.40 -1.70 -10.42
N SER A 235 15.41 -2.47 -10.88
CA SER A 235 15.43 -3.94 -10.80
C SER A 235 16.58 -4.57 -11.60
N GLU A 236 17.03 -3.93 -12.68
CA GLU A 236 18.20 -4.38 -13.45
C GLU A 236 19.51 -4.40 -12.65
N ARG A 237 19.63 -3.62 -11.57
CA ARG A 237 20.83 -3.60 -10.73
C ARG A 237 21.11 -4.95 -10.07
N VAL A 238 20.06 -5.72 -9.78
CA VAL A 238 20.14 -7.06 -9.19
C VAL A 238 20.05 -8.20 -10.23
N ARG A 239 20.11 -7.87 -11.54
CA ARG A 239 20.07 -8.90 -12.59
C ARG A 239 21.18 -9.93 -12.39
N GLY A 240 20.81 -11.21 -12.50
CA GLY A 240 21.74 -12.33 -12.33
C GLY A 240 22.11 -12.65 -10.88
N ARG A 241 21.46 -11.99 -9.90
CA ARG A 241 21.69 -12.20 -8.46
C ARG A 241 20.46 -12.66 -7.70
N VAL A 242 19.36 -12.92 -8.41
CA VAL A 242 18.11 -13.37 -7.80
C VAL A 242 17.84 -14.82 -8.18
N PHE A 243 17.59 -15.64 -7.17
CA PHE A 243 17.45 -17.09 -7.31
C PHE A 243 16.20 -17.58 -6.59
N ARG A 244 15.71 -18.74 -7.01
CA ARG A 244 14.61 -19.46 -6.38
C ARG A 244 15.08 -20.86 -6.02
N ARG A 245 14.89 -21.26 -4.77
CA ARG A 245 15.11 -22.63 -4.29
C ARG A 245 13.78 -23.27 -3.89
N ARG A 246 13.43 -24.42 -4.47
CA ARG A 246 12.26 -25.19 -4.01
C ARG A 246 12.55 -25.80 -2.65
N VAL A 247 11.52 -25.89 -1.82
CA VAL A 247 11.59 -26.40 -0.45
C VAL A 247 10.48 -27.42 -0.21
N ALA A 248 10.72 -28.38 0.68
CA ALA A 248 9.70 -29.34 1.04
C ALA A 248 8.52 -28.65 1.77
N PRO A 249 7.30 -29.20 1.67
CA PRO A 249 6.16 -28.68 2.42
C PRO A 249 6.47 -28.56 3.92
N GLY A 250 6.15 -27.42 4.52
CA GLY A 250 6.41 -27.15 5.94
C GLY A 250 7.83 -26.63 6.25
N GLU A 251 8.76 -26.65 5.30
CA GLU A 251 10.15 -26.23 5.55
C GLU A 251 10.46 -24.79 5.11
N ALA A 252 9.54 -24.12 4.41
CA ALA A 252 9.80 -22.83 3.77
C ALA A 252 10.30 -21.75 4.74
N ARG A 253 9.77 -21.71 5.96
CA ARG A 253 10.22 -20.77 6.99
C ARG A 253 11.65 -21.03 7.42
N ARG A 254 11.96 -22.26 7.83
CA ARG A 254 13.31 -22.65 8.26
C ARG A 254 14.33 -22.44 7.14
N ALA A 255 13.94 -22.76 5.91
CA ALA A 255 14.78 -22.55 4.74
C ALA A 255 15.06 -21.05 4.52
N ALA A 256 14.05 -20.18 4.59
CA ALA A 256 14.24 -18.73 4.45
C ALA A 256 15.12 -18.15 5.58
N GLU A 257 14.89 -18.55 6.83
CA GLU A 257 15.71 -18.16 7.99
C GLU A 257 17.18 -18.60 7.79
N SER A 258 17.40 -19.85 7.38
CA SER A 258 18.75 -20.38 7.09
C SER A 258 19.44 -19.66 5.93
N GLU A 259 18.71 -19.25 4.88
CA GLU A 259 19.30 -18.43 3.82
C GLU A 259 19.73 -17.05 4.33
N LEU A 260 18.91 -16.40 5.16
CA LEU A 260 19.21 -15.07 5.70
C LEU A 260 20.48 -15.06 6.58
N GLU A 261 20.78 -16.16 7.27
CA GLU A 261 21.99 -16.33 8.07
C GLU A 261 23.27 -16.37 7.23
N ARG A 262 23.18 -16.76 5.96
CA ARG A 262 24.36 -16.85 5.08
C ARG A 262 24.92 -15.47 4.78
N GLU A 263 26.24 -15.33 4.87
CA GLU A 263 26.91 -14.06 4.57
C GLU A 263 26.69 -13.63 3.11
N ALA A 264 26.60 -14.58 2.19
CA ALA A 264 26.39 -14.41 0.75
C ALA A 264 25.00 -13.84 0.38
N VAL A 265 24.04 -13.81 1.30
CA VAL A 265 22.64 -13.44 1.06
C VAL A 265 22.35 -12.02 1.58
N LEU A 266 21.75 -11.19 0.74
CA LEU A 266 21.20 -9.89 1.10
C LEU A 266 19.78 -10.03 1.67
N ASP A 267 18.97 -10.88 1.04
CA ASP A 267 17.58 -11.09 1.42
C ASP A 267 17.09 -12.50 1.04
N ALA A 268 16.12 -13.02 1.80
CA ALA A 268 15.49 -14.29 1.54
C ALA A 268 14.03 -14.28 2.01
N VAL A 269 13.11 -14.52 1.07
CA VAL A 269 11.66 -14.45 1.32
C VAL A 269 10.95 -15.71 0.84
N ILE A 270 9.90 -16.10 1.56
CA ILE A 270 9.06 -17.24 1.20
C ILE A 270 8.19 -16.86 0.00
N GLN A 271 8.19 -17.70 -1.03
CA GLN A 271 7.37 -17.56 -2.22
C GLN A 271 6.71 -18.90 -2.57
N GLY A 272 5.54 -19.15 -1.96
CA GLY A 272 4.82 -20.43 -2.11
C GLY A 272 5.66 -21.59 -1.59
N ALA A 273 5.86 -22.63 -2.40
CA ALA A 273 6.71 -23.79 -2.07
C ALA A 273 8.20 -23.55 -2.40
N SER A 274 8.67 -22.30 -2.31
CA SER A 274 10.04 -21.93 -2.62
C SER A 274 10.51 -20.78 -1.74
N VAL A 275 11.83 -20.62 -1.65
CA VAL A 275 12.48 -19.44 -1.08
C VAL A 275 13.12 -18.66 -2.22
N ARG A 276 12.80 -17.38 -2.32
CA ARG A 276 13.45 -16.43 -3.22
C ARG A 276 14.63 -15.83 -2.46
N VAL A 277 15.80 -15.78 -3.10
CA VAL A 277 17.06 -15.32 -2.51
C VAL A 277 17.64 -14.21 -3.37
N VAL A 278 18.04 -13.11 -2.73
CA VAL A 278 18.83 -12.04 -3.34
C VAL A 278 20.27 -12.16 -2.85
N ALA A 279 21.19 -12.45 -3.76
CA ALA A 279 22.61 -12.62 -3.46
C ALA A 279 23.35 -11.27 -3.42
N LYS A 280 24.39 -11.18 -2.58
CA LYS A 280 25.35 -10.07 -2.62
C LYS A 280 26.08 -10.01 -3.98
N PRO A 281 26.55 -8.82 -4.41
CA PRO A 281 27.19 -8.64 -5.72
C PRO A 281 28.35 -9.61 -6.00
N ASP A 282 29.15 -9.91 -5.00
CA ASP A 282 30.34 -10.78 -5.03
C ASP A 282 30.02 -12.28 -4.86
N ALA A 283 28.82 -12.61 -4.41
CA ALA A 283 28.44 -13.99 -4.05
C ALA A 283 27.49 -14.67 -5.05
N ALA A 284 27.09 -14.00 -6.13
CA ALA A 284 26.14 -14.54 -7.11
C ALA A 284 26.57 -15.88 -7.72
N GLY A 285 27.89 -16.10 -7.88
CA GLY A 285 28.45 -17.35 -8.38
C GLY A 285 28.15 -18.57 -7.50
N SER A 286 28.07 -18.39 -6.16
CA SER A 286 27.83 -19.50 -5.23
C SER A 286 26.41 -20.07 -5.26
N PHE A 287 25.50 -19.40 -5.98
CA PHE A 287 24.11 -19.84 -6.15
C PHE A 287 23.84 -20.42 -7.54
N ARG A 288 24.88 -20.62 -8.37
CA ARG A 288 24.79 -21.31 -9.66
C ARG A 288 25.11 -22.80 -9.50
N THR A 289 24.52 -23.41 -8.49
CA THR A 289 24.68 -24.84 -8.14
C THR A 289 23.33 -25.55 -8.24
N ASP A 290 23.35 -26.88 -8.13
CA ASP A 290 22.12 -27.67 -8.08
C ASP A 290 21.20 -27.19 -6.94
N GLY A 291 19.92 -26.97 -7.26
CA GLY A 291 18.88 -26.55 -6.32
C GLY A 291 18.50 -25.07 -6.36
N TYR A 292 19.26 -24.21 -7.04
CA TYR A 292 18.93 -22.79 -7.23
C TYR A 292 18.65 -22.46 -8.69
N GLU A 293 17.47 -21.93 -8.96
CA GLU A 293 17.05 -21.50 -10.29
C GLU A 293 17.16 -19.97 -10.39
N PRO A 294 17.92 -19.41 -11.35
CA PRO A 294 17.91 -17.98 -11.60
C PRO A 294 16.52 -17.49 -11.99
N VAL A 295 16.09 -16.36 -11.44
CA VAL A 295 14.78 -15.77 -11.74
C VAL A 295 14.90 -14.29 -12.09
N ALA A 296 13.94 -13.79 -12.86
CA ALA A 296 13.89 -12.37 -13.20
C ALA A 296 13.78 -11.51 -11.92
N PRO A 297 14.53 -10.38 -11.85
CA PRO A 297 14.48 -9.49 -10.71
C PRO A 297 13.18 -8.67 -10.68
N ARG A 298 12.75 -8.32 -9.48
CA ARG A 298 11.63 -7.44 -9.17
C ARG A 298 12.16 -6.11 -8.63
N LEU A 299 11.32 -5.10 -8.61
CA LEU A 299 11.59 -3.83 -7.94
C LEU A 299 11.88 -4.06 -6.45
N GLU A 300 11.18 -5.01 -5.82
CA GLU A 300 11.37 -5.36 -4.41
C GLU A 300 12.78 -5.84 -4.10
N ASP A 301 13.37 -6.70 -4.94
CA ASP A 301 14.73 -7.19 -4.74
C ASP A 301 15.75 -6.05 -4.75
N ALA A 302 15.61 -5.12 -5.70
CA ALA A 302 16.50 -3.96 -5.81
C ALA A 302 16.26 -2.92 -4.72
N TYR A 303 15.01 -2.80 -4.26
CA TYR A 303 14.68 -1.94 -3.13
C TYR A 303 15.34 -2.43 -1.84
N VAL A 304 15.30 -3.74 -1.57
CA VAL A 304 15.97 -4.32 -0.40
C VAL A 304 17.49 -4.15 -0.48
N GLU A 305 18.08 -4.33 -1.67
CA GLU A 305 19.50 -4.02 -1.87
C GLU A 305 19.82 -2.54 -1.56
N LEU A 306 18.99 -1.61 -2.05
CA LEU A 306 19.18 -0.18 -1.84
C LEU A 306 19.18 0.21 -0.35
N LEU A 307 18.45 -0.55 0.47
CA LEU A 307 18.40 -0.38 1.92
C LEU A 307 19.52 -1.14 2.68
N GLY A 308 20.40 -1.85 1.97
CA GLY A 308 21.50 -2.61 2.56
C GLY A 308 21.16 -4.05 2.97
N GLY A 309 20.05 -4.59 2.46
CA GLY A 309 19.60 -5.96 2.74
C GLY A 309 18.62 -6.07 3.92
N ALA A 310 18.14 -7.29 4.15
CA ALA A 310 17.33 -7.59 5.31
C ALA A 310 18.14 -7.38 6.61
N ARG A 311 17.50 -6.80 7.63
CA ARG A 311 18.14 -6.63 8.95
C ARG A 311 18.43 -8.00 9.55
N LYS A 312 19.71 -8.33 9.67
CA LYS A 312 20.18 -9.56 10.33
C LYS A 312 20.30 -9.29 11.83
N GLY A 313 19.66 -10.12 12.64
CA GLY A 313 19.76 -10.02 14.09
C GLY A 313 18.55 -10.61 14.79
N GLU A 314 18.81 -11.30 15.90
CA GLU A 314 17.78 -11.80 16.78
C GLU A 314 17.12 -10.62 17.53
N SER A 315 15.79 -10.57 17.55
CA SER A 315 15.07 -9.55 18.30
C SER A 315 15.39 -9.67 19.80
N LEU A 316 15.88 -8.58 20.41
CA LEU A 316 16.13 -8.54 21.87
C LEU A 316 14.86 -8.83 22.67
N LEU A 317 13.69 -8.48 22.13
CA LEU A 317 12.40 -8.83 22.74
C LEU A 317 12.11 -10.33 22.63
N ALA A 318 12.46 -10.96 21.50
CA ALA A 318 12.24 -12.39 21.31
C ALA A 318 13.09 -13.25 22.26
N ARG A 319 14.30 -12.79 22.63
CA ARG A 319 15.19 -13.49 23.59
C ARG A 319 14.56 -13.74 24.95
N GLY A 320 13.66 -12.85 25.38
CA GLY A 320 12.95 -12.98 26.66
C GLY A 320 11.67 -13.81 26.60
N TRP A 321 11.28 -14.29 25.41
CA TRP A 321 10.04 -15.05 25.22
C TRP A 321 10.32 -16.56 25.17
N PRO A 322 9.44 -17.40 25.74
CA PRO A 322 9.61 -18.84 25.67
C PRO A 322 9.67 -19.32 24.21
N ALA A 323 10.74 -20.02 23.85
CA ALA A 323 10.83 -20.64 22.54
C ALA A 323 9.68 -21.64 22.38
N VAL A 324 8.80 -21.42 21.40
CA VAL A 324 7.88 -22.47 20.97
C VAL A 324 8.74 -23.47 20.20
N ALA A 325 8.91 -24.68 20.74
CA ALA A 325 9.63 -25.75 20.07
C ALA A 325 8.96 -26.01 18.72
N GLN A 326 9.53 -25.48 17.64
CA GLN A 326 9.12 -25.82 16.29
C GLN A 326 9.47 -27.28 16.07
N THR A 327 8.53 -28.05 15.52
CA THR A 327 8.70 -29.46 15.23
C THR A 327 10.02 -29.71 14.47
N ALA A 328 10.93 -30.44 15.11
CA ALA A 328 12.03 -31.09 14.41
C ALA A 328 11.41 -32.08 13.41
N ALA A 329 11.89 -32.07 12.17
CA ALA A 329 11.45 -33.03 11.18
C ALA A 329 12.13 -34.38 11.50
N GLY A 330 11.35 -35.32 12.06
CA GLY A 330 11.78 -36.68 12.36
C GLY A 330 11.97 -36.96 13.85
N GLY A 331 10.87 -37.28 14.55
CA GLY A 331 10.90 -37.89 15.88
C GLY A 331 10.20 -37.06 16.95
N ALA A 332 9.03 -37.55 17.38
CA ALA A 332 8.20 -37.06 18.49
C ALA A 332 7.73 -35.59 18.41
N SER A 333 6.45 -35.41 18.07
CA SER A 333 5.71 -34.18 18.38
C SER A 333 5.91 -33.84 19.85
N SER A 334 6.59 -32.74 20.17
CA SER A 334 6.53 -32.21 21.53
C SER A 334 5.08 -31.79 21.77
N ALA A 335 4.48 -32.19 22.90
CA ALA A 335 3.11 -31.84 23.26
C ALA A 335 2.84 -30.31 23.26
N ALA A 336 3.90 -29.49 23.21
CA ALA A 336 3.82 -28.04 23.10
C ALA A 336 3.51 -27.52 21.68
N ALA A 337 3.92 -28.22 20.62
CA ALA A 337 3.74 -27.78 19.23
C ALA A 337 2.34 -28.08 18.67
N ASP A 338 1.71 -29.18 19.12
CA ASP A 338 0.35 -29.54 18.73
C ASP A 338 -0.72 -28.89 19.63
N ARG A 339 -0.31 -27.95 20.50
CA ARG A 339 -1.23 -27.22 21.36
C ARG A 339 -2.03 -26.22 20.53
N VAL A 340 -3.31 -26.50 20.33
CA VAL A 340 -4.29 -25.54 19.79
C VAL A 340 -4.40 -24.35 20.72
N LEU A 341 -4.01 -23.17 20.25
CA LEU A 341 -4.08 -21.91 20.98
C LEU A 341 -5.38 -21.17 20.72
N VAL A 342 -5.86 -21.16 19.48
CA VAL A 342 -7.14 -20.54 19.14
C VAL A 342 -8.01 -21.61 18.51
N ARG A 343 -9.24 -21.75 18.98
CA ARG A 343 -10.25 -22.58 18.35
C ARG A 343 -11.52 -21.77 18.13
N ALA A 344 -12.03 -21.82 16.91
CA ALA A 344 -13.35 -21.34 16.53
C ALA A 344 -14.18 -22.52 16.03
N GLU A 345 -15.37 -22.73 16.59
CA GLU A 345 -16.30 -23.79 16.21
C GLU A 345 -17.64 -23.15 15.80
N ALA A 346 -17.93 -23.19 14.49
CA ALA A 346 -19.19 -22.70 13.91
C ALA A 346 -19.58 -21.28 14.35
N LEU A 347 -18.60 -20.36 14.47
CA LEU A 347 -18.83 -18.99 14.91
C LEU A 347 -19.70 -18.23 13.91
N THR A 348 -20.87 -17.79 14.36
CA THR A 348 -21.78 -16.94 13.60
C THR A 348 -22.04 -15.65 14.36
N ARG A 349 -22.05 -14.52 13.64
CA ARG A 349 -22.48 -13.22 14.14
C ARG A 349 -23.54 -12.61 13.24
N ARG A 350 -24.70 -12.31 13.81
CA ARG A 350 -25.81 -11.59 13.18
C ARG A 350 -26.06 -10.24 13.85
N PHE A 351 -26.43 -9.24 13.06
CA PHE A 351 -26.87 -7.91 13.50
C PHE A 351 -28.24 -7.62 12.86
N GLY A 352 -29.32 -7.90 13.59
CA GLY A 352 -30.66 -7.96 12.99
C GLY A 352 -30.67 -9.00 11.87
N ASP A 353 -31.10 -8.60 10.68
CA ASP A 353 -31.19 -9.48 9.49
C ASP A 353 -29.85 -9.68 8.77
N PHE A 354 -28.82 -8.90 9.12
CA PHE A 354 -27.52 -8.98 8.45
C PHE A 354 -26.59 -10.00 9.13
N VAL A 355 -26.15 -11.01 8.38
CA VAL A 355 -25.15 -12.00 8.85
C VAL A 355 -23.74 -11.50 8.50
N ALA A 356 -22.97 -11.12 9.51
CA ALA A 356 -21.65 -10.50 9.35
C ALA A 356 -20.49 -11.51 9.32
N ALA A 357 -20.68 -12.69 9.90
CA ALA A 357 -19.80 -13.84 9.82
C ALA A 357 -20.67 -15.07 10.03
N ASP A 358 -20.49 -16.13 9.22
CA ASP A 358 -21.38 -17.29 9.25
C ASP A 358 -20.58 -18.59 9.33
N THR A 359 -20.86 -19.38 10.37
CA THR A 359 -20.33 -20.73 10.61
C THR A 359 -18.80 -20.82 10.45
N ILE A 360 -18.07 -19.84 10.96
CA ILE A 360 -16.60 -19.80 10.86
C ILE A 360 -15.98 -20.85 11.78
N GLY A 361 -15.21 -21.77 11.20
CA GLY A 361 -14.50 -22.83 11.92
C GLY A 361 -13.03 -22.92 11.53
N PHE A 362 -12.13 -22.89 12.52
CA PHE A 362 -10.69 -23.12 12.33
C PHE A 362 -9.95 -23.30 13.66
N GLU A 363 -8.72 -23.78 13.57
CA GLU A 363 -7.78 -23.90 14.70
C GLU A 363 -6.46 -23.20 14.35
N VAL A 364 -5.84 -22.58 15.36
CA VAL A 364 -4.49 -22.01 15.26
C VAL A 364 -3.63 -22.66 16.33
N ARG A 365 -2.51 -23.27 15.91
CA ARG A 365 -1.57 -23.94 16.82
C ARG A 365 -0.51 -23.00 17.36
N ALA A 366 0.14 -23.41 18.45
CA ALA A 366 1.25 -22.65 19.03
C ALA A 366 2.39 -22.46 18.03
N GLY A 367 2.87 -21.22 17.88
CA GLY A 367 3.96 -20.87 16.98
C GLY A 367 3.58 -20.70 15.50
N GLU A 368 2.31 -20.94 15.16
CA GLU A 368 1.78 -20.77 13.81
C GLU A 368 1.49 -19.29 13.50
N ILE A 369 1.83 -18.86 12.29
CA ILE A 369 1.36 -17.58 11.73
C ILE A 369 0.12 -17.88 10.89
N TYR A 370 -1.06 -17.55 11.40
CA TYR A 370 -2.33 -17.81 10.73
C TYR A 370 -2.89 -16.53 10.09
N GLY A 371 -3.13 -16.57 8.77
CA GLY A 371 -3.71 -15.46 8.02
C GLY A 371 -5.21 -15.64 7.81
N LEU A 372 -6.02 -14.66 8.22
CA LEU A 372 -7.45 -14.60 7.88
C LEU A 372 -7.64 -13.69 6.64
N LEU A 373 -7.81 -14.29 5.47
CA LEU A 373 -7.94 -13.58 4.19
C LEU A 373 -9.38 -13.59 3.66
N GLY A 374 -9.73 -12.57 2.87
CA GLY A 374 -11.04 -12.42 2.24
C GLY A 374 -11.28 -10.98 1.78
N PRO A 375 -12.23 -10.74 0.86
CA PRO A 375 -12.55 -9.39 0.40
C PRO A 375 -13.12 -8.51 1.52
N ASN A 376 -13.25 -7.21 1.26
CA ASN A 376 -13.89 -6.29 2.19
C ASN A 376 -15.34 -6.72 2.43
N GLY A 377 -15.78 -6.72 3.70
CA GLY A 377 -17.10 -7.21 4.08
C GLY A 377 -17.19 -8.72 4.33
N ALA A 378 -16.14 -9.52 4.07
CA ALA A 378 -16.14 -10.97 4.28
C ALA A 378 -16.14 -11.43 5.77
N GLY A 379 -16.44 -10.53 6.71
CA GLY A 379 -16.50 -10.89 8.14
C GLY A 379 -15.18 -10.96 8.90
N LYS A 380 -14.02 -10.72 8.26
CA LYS A 380 -12.69 -10.79 8.92
C LYS A 380 -12.60 -10.05 10.25
N SER A 381 -12.94 -8.76 10.26
CA SER A 381 -12.89 -7.93 11.47
C SER A 381 -13.94 -8.35 12.50
N THR A 382 -15.08 -8.85 12.05
CA THR A 382 -16.13 -9.40 12.92
C THR A 382 -15.62 -10.64 13.64
N THR A 383 -15.05 -11.59 12.90
CA THR A 383 -14.40 -12.79 13.44
C THR A 383 -13.28 -12.43 14.40
N PHE A 384 -12.41 -11.50 14.03
CA PHE A 384 -11.32 -11.06 14.89
C PHE A 384 -11.82 -10.45 16.21
N ARG A 385 -12.83 -9.57 16.16
CA ARG A 385 -13.47 -9.02 17.36
C ARG A 385 -14.12 -10.09 18.24
N MET A 386 -14.69 -11.13 17.64
CA MET A 386 -15.20 -12.27 18.40
C MET A 386 -14.09 -13.01 19.14
N LEU A 387 -12.97 -13.29 18.47
CA LEU A 387 -11.81 -13.98 19.06
C LEU A 387 -11.10 -13.15 20.13
N CYS A 388 -11.14 -11.82 20.01
CA CYS A 388 -10.64 -10.92 21.05
C CYS A 388 -11.63 -10.72 22.22
N GLY A 389 -12.82 -11.35 22.17
CA GLY A 389 -13.85 -11.17 23.20
C GLY A 389 -14.40 -9.74 23.29
N LEU A 390 -14.36 -8.98 22.19
CA LEU A 390 -14.90 -7.62 22.06
C LEU A 390 -16.32 -7.63 21.47
N LEU A 391 -16.69 -8.75 20.85
CA LEU A 391 -17.99 -8.95 20.24
C LEU A 391 -18.45 -10.37 20.55
N MET A 392 -19.62 -10.52 21.16
CA MET A 392 -20.16 -11.86 21.42
C MET A 392 -20.69 -12.48 20.12
N PRO A 393 -20.41 -13.77 19.84
CA PRO A 393 -21.07 -14.47 18.75
C PRO A 393 -22.58 -14.55 19.01
N THR A 394 -23.37 -14.66 17.93
CA THR A 394 -24.79 -15.00 18.00
C THR A 394 -24.96 -16.50 18.26
N SER A 395 -24.10 -17.32 17.66
CA SER A 395 -24.01 -18.77 17.90
C SER A 395 -22.60 -19.29 17.63
N GLY A 396 -22.32 -20.51 18.07
CA GLY A 396 -21.00 -21.13 18.00
C GLY A 396 -20.13 -20.80 19.23
N GLU A 397 -18.97 -21.42 19.30
CA GLU A 397 -18.05 -21.29 20.42
C GLU A 397 -16.64 -20.90 19.97
N ALA A 398 -15.92 -20.21 20.85
CA ALA A 398 -14.51 -19.93 20.64
C ALA A 398 -13.73 -19.98 21.94
N SER A 399 -12.48 -20.45 21.83
CA SER A 399 -11.54 -20.48 22.94
C SER A 399 -10.17 -19.95 22.54
N VAL A 400 -9.52 -19.28 23.48
CA VAL A 400 -8.16 -18.73 23.33
C VAL A 400 -7.33 -19.17 24.52
N ALA A 401 -6.19 -19.79 24.24
CA ALA A 401 -5.27 -20.38 25.21
C ALA A 401 -6.00 -21.27 26.25
N GLY A 402 -6.93 -22.11 25.77
CA GLY A 402 -7.74 -23.00 26.60
C GLY A 402 -8.86 -22.33 27.41
N VAL A 403 -9.12 -21.03 27.19
CA VAL A 403 -10.18 -20.28 27.87
C VAL A 403 -11.32 -20.01 26.89
N ASN A 404 -12.52 -20.52 27.21
CA ASN A 404 -13.73 -20.23 26.42
C ASN A 404 -14.14 -18.76 26.60
N LEU A 405 -14.32 -18.05 25.47
CA LEU A 405 -14.57 -16.61 25.43
C LEU A 405 -15.95 -16.23 25.97
N ALA A 406 -16.95 -17.11 25.88
CA ALA A 406 -18.28 -16.85 26.43
C ALA A 406 -18.31 -16.90 27.96
N ARG A 407 -17.44 -17.73 28.57
CA ARG A 407 -17.42 -17.94 30.02
C ARG A 407 -16.42 -17.04 30.76
N ALA A 408 -15.30 -16.70 30.13
CA ALA A 408 -14.20 -16.03 30.81
C ALA A 408 -13.44 -15.06 29.88
N ALA A 409 -14.17 -14.17 29.22
CA ALA A 409 -13.63 -13.20 28.26
C ALA A 409 -12.45 -12.37 28.81
N SER A 410 -12.52 -11.87 30.05
CA SER A 410 -11.44 -11.07 30.64
C SER A 410 -10.14 -11.87 30.80
N ARG A 411 -10.23 -13.15 31.19
CA ARG A 411 -9.06 -14.03 31.37
C ARG A 411 -8.44 -14.42 30.03
N ALA A 412 -9.28 -14.62 29.00
CA ALA A 412 -8.81 -14.84 27.63
C ALA A 412 -8.10 -13.59 27.07
N ARG A 413 -8.69 -12.39 27.27
CA ARG A 413 -8.09 -11.11 26.85
C ARG A 413 -6.74 -10.83 27.51
N ALA A 414 -6.55 -11.19 28.77
CA ALA A 414 -5.27 -11.05 29.45
C ALA A 414 -4.14 -11.90 28.83
N ARG A 415 -4.46 -12.85 27.95
CA ARG A 415 -3.51 -13.69 27.21
C ARG A 415 -3.34 -13.27 25.75
N LEU A 416 -4.00 -12.19 25.32
CA LEU A 416 -3.92 -11.63 23.99
C LEU A 416 -3.15 -10.31 24.02
N GLY A 417 -2.22 -10.13 23.09
CA GLY A 417 -1.70 -8.81 22.75
C GLY A 417 -2.64 -8.18 21.72
N TYR A 418 -3.71 -7.53 22.18
CA TYR A 418 -4.67 -6.80 21.35
C TYR A 418 -4.83 -5.35 21.83
#